data_AF-A0A1Z5L9Y3-F1
#
_entry.id   AF-A0A1Z5L9Y3-F1
#
_cell.length_a   1.000
_cell.length_b   1.000
_cell.length_c   1.000
_cell.angle_alpha   90.00
_cell.angle_beta   90.00
_cell.angle_gamma   90.00
#
_symmetry.space_group_name_H-M   'P 1'
#
loop_
_entity.id
_entity.type
_entity.pdbx_description
1 polymer ?
#
loop_
_entity_poly.entity_id
_entity_poly.type
_entity_poly.pdbx_seq_one_letter_code
_entity_poly.pdbx_strand_id
1 'polypeptide(L)'
;MYNRLRGTAETGELLKEYVLLLLQDVLSGFSFEDSGTHIERRLRTTLFRLACKFGHNHCLTSSTNALLEWLNGKPVEPNFKNIVYGYGMRHIGNETIWQRLFDSYMAESIQAERIKMMTALGQVQDEALIQRYLNYSFDETKIRGQDITMVFTTVVINPMGLEIAWTFLRKNWKYIIDK
;
A
#
# COMPACT_ATOMS: atom_id res chain seq x y z
N MET A 1 7.33 -0.77 -15.93
CA MET A 1 6.83 -0.08 -17.14
C MET A 1 5.72 0.91 -16.80
N TYR A 2 4.55 0.46 -16.28
CA TYR A 2 3.43 1.36 -15.91
C TYR A 2 3.82 2.57 -15.03
N ASN A 3 4.64 2.38 -13.99
CA ASN A 3 5.07 3.49 -13.13
C ASN A 3 5.90 4.56 -13.87
N ARG A 4 6.56 4.22 -14.99
CA ARG A 4 7.31 5.17 -15.83
C ARG A 4 6.40 5.96 -16.78
N LEU A 5 5.23 5.42 -17.09
CA LEU A 5 4.23 6.02 -17.98
C LEU A 5 3.22 6.89 -17.22
N ARG A 6 3.33 7.00 -15.89
CA ARG A 6 2.47 7.90 -15.08
C ARG A 6 2.60 9.36 -15.48
N GLY A 7 3.73 9.77 -16.06
CA GLY A 7 3.94 11.12 -16.59
C GLY A 7 3.39 11.34 -18.01
N THR A 8 2.89 10.30 -18.67
CA THR A 8 2.31 10.34 -20.03
C THR A 8 0.87 9.85 -19.96
N ALA A 9 -0.07 10.76 -19.69
CA ALA A 9 -1.45 10.44 -19.34
C ALA A 9 -2.14 9.49 -20.34
N GLU A 10 -2.00 9.75 -21.64
CA GLU A 10 -2.66 8.97 -22.70
C GLU A 10 -2.15 7.53 -22.79
N THR A 11 -0.82 7.34 -22.88
CA THR A 11 -0.23 5.99 -22.95
C THR A 11 -0.45 5.19 -21.67
N GLY A 12 -0.50 5.86 -20.52
CA GLY A 12 -0.77 5.24 -19.22
C GLY A 12 -2.19 4.67 -19.13
N GLU A 13 -3.19 5.42 -19.58
CA GLU A 13 -4.59 4.96 -19.59
C GLU A 13 -4.82 3.84 -20.61
N LEU A 14 -4.29 3.95 -21.84
CA LEU A 14 -4.41 2.87 -22.83
C LEU A 14 -3.78 1.55 -22.34
N LEU A 15 -2.61 1.62 -21.69
CA LEU A 15 -1.99 0.44 -21.10
C LEU A 15 -2.84 -0.13 -19.96
N LYS A 16 -3.47 0.73 -19.17
CA LYS A 16 -4.36 0.29 -18.09
C LYS A 16 -5.59 -0.44 -18.63
N GLU A 17 -6.26 0.12 -19.62
CA GLU A 17 -7.40 -0.53 -20.29
C GLU A 17 -6.99 -1.88 -20.89
N TYR A 18 -5.87 -1.93 -21.60
CA TYR A 18 -5.38 -3.15 -22.21
C TYR A 18 -5.06 -4.25 -21.17
N VAL A 19 -4.41 -3.89 -20.06
CA VAL A 19 -4.13 -4.86 -18.99
C VAL A 19 -5.40 -5.34 -18.30
N LEU A 20 -6.37 -4.45 -18.06
CA LEU A 20 -7.65 -4.85 -17.46
C LEU A 20 -8.44 -5.79 -18.38
N LEU A 21 -8.41 -5.55 -19.70
CA LEU A 21 -9.01 -6.45 -20.70
C LEU A 21 -8.40 -7.85 -20.63
N LEU A 22 -7.06 -7.95 -20.61
CA LEU A 22 -6.36 -9.25 -20.50
C LEU A 22 -6.65 -9.98 -19.18
N LEU A 23 -6.96 -9.23 -18.12
CA LEU A 23 -7.26 -9.80 -16.81
C LEU A 23 -8.73 -10.20 -16.65
N GLN A 24 -9.62 -9.80 -17.55
CA GLN A 24 -11.06 -9.99 -17.39
C GLN A 24 -11.44 -11.47 -17.25
N ASP A 25 -10.97 -12.31 -18.15
CA ASP A 25 -11.25 -13.76 -18.11
C ASP A 25 -10.60 -14.41 -16.89
N VAL A 26 -9.37 -14.02 -16.57
CA VAL A 26 -8.59 -14.57 -15.46
C VAL A 26 -9.21 -14.21 -14.10
N LEU A 27 -9.76 -13.01 -13.96
CA LEU A 27 -10.35 -12.52 -12.71
C LEU A 27 -11.83 -12.90 -12.53
N SER A 28 -12.52 -13.34 -13.59
CA SER A 28 -13.93 -13.72 -13.55
C SER A 28 -14.25 -14.85 -12.54
N GLY A 29 -13.27 -15.71 -12.25
CA GLY A 29 -13.36 -16.81 -11.27
C GLY A 29 -12.54 -16.59 -10.00
N PHE A 30 -12.07 -15.36 -9.73
CA PHE A 30 -11.18 -15.12 -8.59
C PHE A 30 -11.93 -14.96 -7.26
N SER A 31 -11.56 -15.76 -6.27
CA SER A 31 -11.99 -15.60 -4.88
C SER A 31 -10.83 -15.13 -3.99
N PHE A 32 -11.17 -14.56 -2.83
CA PHE A 32 -10.23 -14.17 -1.76
C PHE A 32 -9.76 -15.35 -0.89
N GLU A 33 -9.73 -16.54 -1.48
CA GLU A 33 -9.41 -17.75 -0.74
C GLU A 33 -7.94 -18.09 -0.92
N ASP A 34 -7.31 -18.60 0.14
CA ASP A 34 -5.96 -19.17 0.07
C ASP A 34 -6.02 -20.69 -0.18
N SER A 35 -6.69 -21.12 -1.24
CA SER A 35 -6.85 -22.53 -1.64
C SER A 35 -5.87 -22.95 -2.75
N GLY A 36 -5.58 -24.26 -2.86
CA GLY A 36 -4.70 -24.81 -3.90
C GLY A 36 -3.23 -24.92 -3.51
N THR A 37 -2.40 -25.32 -4.47
CA THR A 37 -0.95 -25.49 -4.35
C THR A 37 -0.24 -24.15 -4.10
N HIS A 38 1.02 -24.20 -3.65
CA HIS A 38 1.84 -23.01 -3.43
C HIS A 38 1.96 -22.13 -4.69
N ILE A 39 2.08 -22.74 -5.88
CA ILE A 39 2.19 -22.00 -7.14
C ILE A 39 0.86 -21.32 -7.48
N GLU A 40 -0.27 -22.00 -7.30
CA GLU A 40 -1.60 -21.44 -7.56
C GLU A 40 -1.90 -20.26 -6.62
N ARG A 41 -1.58 -20.38 -5.32
CA ARG A 41 -1.72 -19.28 -4.35
C ARG A 41 -0.85 -18.08 -4.72
N ARG A 42 0.39 -18.32 -5.16
CA ARG A 42 1.30 -17.25 -5.60
C ARG A 42 0.81 -16.56 -6.88
N LEU A 43 0.33 -17.33 -7.85
CA LEU A 43 -0.29 -16.80 -9.06
C LEU A 43 -1.52 -15.96 -8.71
N ARG A 44 -2.37 -16.47 -7.80
CA ARG A 44 -3.56 -15.78 -7.30
C ARG A 44 -3.22 -14.39 -6.78
N THR A 45 -2.37 -14.34 -5.78
CA THR A 45 -1.96 -13.08 -5.14
C THR A 45 -1.26 -12.12 -6.11
N THR A 46 -0.56 -12.65 -7.11
CA THR A 46 0.11 -11.83 -8.14
C THR A 46 -0.88 -11.16 -9.07
N LEU A 47 -1.85 -11.92 -9.60
CA LEU A 47 -2.91 -11.41 -10.46
C LEU A 47 -3.81 -10.43 -9.71
N PHE A 48 -4.15 -10.74 -8.45
CA PHE A 48 -4.96 -9.86 -7.63
C PHE A 48 -4.24 -8.52 -7.36
N ARG A 49 -2.94 -8.56 -7.02
CA ARG A 49 -2.13 -7.34 -6.89
C ARG A 49 -2.10 -6.55 -8.21
N LEU A 50 -1.99 -7.23 -9.35
CA LEU A 50 -1.98 -6.58 -10.66
C LEU A 50 -3.32 -5.90 -10.95
N ALA A 51 -4.43 -6.59 -10.71
CA ALA A 51 -5.78 -6.07 -10.88
C ALA A 51 -5.99 -4.79 -10.07
N CYS A 52 -5.66 -4.82 -8.77
CA CYS A 52 -5.77 -3.65 -7.89
C CYS A 52 -4.83 -2.52 -8.33
N LYS A 53 -3.62 -2.85 -8.81
CA LYS A 53 -2.66 -1.85 -9.32
C LYS A 53 -3.22 -1.04 -10.49
N PHE A 54 -3.97 -1.70 -11.37
CA PHE A 54 -4.59 -1.08 -12.54
C PHE A 54 -6.01 -0.55 -12.27
N GLY A 55 -6.48 -0.62 -11.03
CA GLY A 55 -7.76 -0.02 -10.63
C GLY A 55 -8.98 -0.89 -10.91
N HIS A 56 -8.83 -2.21 -10.98
CA HIS A 56 -9.96 -3.12 -11.13
C HIS A 56 -10.94 -2.98 -9.95
N ASN A 57 -12.19 -2.61 -10.23
CA ASN A 57 -13.16 -2.20 -9.21
C ASN A 57 -13.40 -3.29 -8.15
N HIS A 58 -13.69 -4.53 -8.57
CA HIS A 58 -13.91 -5.63 -7.64
C HIS A 58 -12.68 -5.87 -6.73
N CYS A 59 -11.48 -5.66 -7.24
CA CYS A 59 -10.26 -5.83 -6.45
C CYS A 59 -10.17 -4.77 -5.34
N LEU A 60 -10.45 -3.51 -5.69
CA LEU A 60 -10.41 -2.38 -4.77
C LEU A 60 -11.52 -2.47 -3.72
N THR A 61 -12.77 -2.76 -4.12
CA THR A 61 -13.90 -2.91 -3.20
C THR A 61 -13.66 -4.05 -2.22
N SER A 62 -13.21 -5.21 -2.69
CA SER A 62 -12.96 -6.34 -1.79
C SER A 62 -11.77 -6.11 -0.86
N SER A 63 -10.70 -5.46 -1.33
CA SER A 63 -9.58 -5.04 -0.46
C SER A 63 -10.02 -4.04 0.60
N THR A 64 -10.90 -3.12 0.22
CA THR A 64 -11.50 -2.11 1.11
C THR A 64 -12.33 -2.78 2.21
N ASN A 65 -13.25 -3.66 1.82
CA ASN A 65 -14.11 -4.38 2.77
C ASN A 65 -13.29 -5.24 3.72
N ALA A 66 -12.32 -6.00 3.19
CA ALA A 66 -11.43 -6.83 4.01
C ALA A 66 -10.59 -6.00 5.00
N LEU A 67 -10.15 -4.78 4.62
CA LEU A 67 -9.45 -3.89 5.54
C LEU A 67 -10.37 -3.44 6.69
N LEU A 68 -11.61 -3.05 6.38
CA LEU A 68 -12.58 -2.62 7.38
C LEU A 68 -12.95 -3.77 8.34
N GLU A 69 -13.18 -4.97 7.80
CA GLU A 69 -13.42 -6.16 8.61
C GLU A 69 -12.21 -6.49 9.51
N TRP A 70 -10.99 -6.35 8.97
CA TRP A 70 -9.76 -6.56 9.73
C TRP A 70 -9.60 -5.60 10.89
N LEU A 71 -9.88 -4.32 10.67
CA LEU A 71 -9.88 -3.32 11.72
C LEU A 71 -10.89 -3.65 12.83
N ASN A 72 -11.95 -4.40 12.51
CA ASN A 72 -12.97 -4.88 13.45
C ASN A 72 -12.66 -6.28 14.01
N GLY A 73 -11.45 -6.80 13.82
CA GLY A 73 -10.95 -8.03 14.46
C GLY A 73 -11.05 -9.29 13.61
N LYS A 74 -11.57 -9.22 12.36
CA LYS A 74 -11.60 -10.38 11.47
C LYS A 74 -10.21 -10.63 10.86
N PRO A 75 -9.64 -11.85 10.93
CA PRO A 75 -8.34 -12.09 10.33
C PRO A 75 -8.38 -11.98 8.80
N VAL A 76 -7.26 -11.58 8.21
CA VAL A 76 -7.04 -11.58 6.76
C VAL A 76 -6.03 -12.68 6.44
N GLU A 77 -6.31 -13.42 5.37
CA GLU A 77 -5.42 -14.46 4.88
C GLU A 77 -3.98 -13.94 4.67
N PRO A 78 -2.94 -14.64 5.17
CA PRO A 78 -1.57 -14.12 5.19
C PRO A 78 -1.05 -13.62 3.85
N ASN A 79 -1.41 -14.32 2.77
CA ASN A 79 -1.01 -14.01 1.40
C ASN A 79 -1.66 -12.73 0.84
N PHE A 80 -2.82 -12.34 1.38
CA PHE A 80 -3.58 -11.17 0.93
C PHE A 80 -3.36 -9.93 1.80
N LYS A 81 -2.82 -10.05 3.02
CA LYS A 81 -2.64 -8.92 3.96
C LYS A 81 -2.01 -7.68 3.33
N ASN A 82 -0.89 -7.83 2.61
CA ASN A 82 -0.22 -6.70 1.95
C ASN A 82 -1.11 -5.97 0.93
N ILE A 83 -1.93 -6.74 0.21
CA ILE A 83 -2.84 -6.19 -0.80
C ILE A 83 -4.01 -5.49 -0.08
N VAL A 84 -4.63 -6.16 0.89
CA VAL A 84 -5.76 -5.63 1.65
C VAL A 84 -5.38 -4.33 2.36
N TYR A 85 -4.28 -4.32 3.12
CA TYR A 85 -3.85 -3.12 3.83
C TYR A 85 -3.44 -2.01 2.87
N GLY A 86 -2.62 -2.33 1.86
CA GLY A 86 -2.09 -1.32 0.93
C GLY A 86 -3.16 -0.71 0.02
N TYR A 87 -3.96 -1.53 -0.66
CA TYR A 87 -5.00 -1.03 -1.58
C TYR A 87 -6.24 -0.55 -0.85
N GLY A 88 -6.60 -1.13 0.30
CA GLY A 88 -7.66 -0.59 1.15
C GLY A 88 -7.27 0.81 1.66
N MET A 89 -6.05 0.99 2.16
CA MET A 89 -5.57 2.31 2.61
C MET A 89 -5.48 3.31 1.46
N ARG A 90 -5.03 2.88 0.27
CA ARG A 90 -5.04 3.75 -0.92
C ARG A 90 -6.45 4.21 -1.28
N HIS A 91 -7.44 3.33 -1.19
CA HIS A 91 -8.77 3.58 -1.74
C HIS A 91 -9.68 4.36 -0.79
N ILE A 92 -9.66 4.02 0.51
CA ILE A 92 -10.56 4.64 1.51
C ILE A 92 -9.83 5.28 2.70
N GLY A 93 -8.50 5.34 2.66
CA GLY A 93 -7.71 5.86 3.77
C GLY A 93 -8.11 7.30 4.12
N ASN A 94 -8.46 7.49 5.39
CA ASN A 94 -8.73 8.78 6.01
C ASN A 94 -8.07 8.80 7.39
N GLU A 95 -8.15 9.94 8.09
CA GLU A 95 -7.54 10.12 9.42
C GLU A 95 -7.87 8.96 10.39
N THR A 96 -9.14 8.57 10.48
CA THR A 96 -9.59 7.51 11.40
C THR A 96 -9.01 6.15 11.03
N ILE A 97 -9.10 5.76 9.76
CA ILE A 97 -8.61 4.45 9.28
C ILE A 97 -7.09 4.38 9.38
N TRP A 98 -6.41 5.47 9.00
CA TRP A 98 -4.97 5.60 9.09
C TRP A 98 -4.50 5.48 10.54
N GLN A 99 -5.15 6.19 11.47
CA GLN A 99 -4.78 6.15 12.87
C GLN A 99 -4.99 4.75 13.46
N ARG A 100 -6.11 4.08 13.17
CA ARG A 100 -6.33 2.69 13.64
C ARG A 100 -5.27 1.71 13.11
N LEU A 101 -4.86 1.85 11.84
CA LEU A 101 -3.78 1.03 11.30
C LEU A 101 -2.43 1.37 11.97
N PHE A 102 -2.17 2.65 12.25
CA PHE A 102 -0.96 3.09 12.95
C PHE A 102 -0.92 2.56 14.39
N ASP A 103 -2.02 2.60 15.12
CA ASP A 103 -2.13 2.05 16.48
C ASP A 103 -1.89 0.52 16.46
N SER A 104 -2.44 -0.16 15.46
CA SER A 104 -2.19 -1.60 15.25
C SER A 104 -0.71 -1.89 14.97
N TYR A 105 -0.04 -1.04 14.18
CA TYR A 105 1.40 -1.13 13.93
C TYR A 105 2.22 -0.93 15.22
N MET A 106 1.81 0.01 16.08
CA MET A 106 2.49 0.26 17.35
C MET A 106 2.34 -0.93 18.31
N ALA A 107 1.17 -1.58 18.33
CA ALA A 107 0.88 -2.73 19.18
C ALA A 107 1.45 -4.06 18.66
N GLU A 108 1.76 -4.16 17.36
CA GLU A 108 2.24 -5.39 16.73
C GLU A 108 3.69 -5.72 17.13
N SER A 109 3.91 -6.97 17.55
CA SER A 109 5.21 -7.49 17.98
C SER A 109 5.94 -8.24 16.86
N ILE A 110 5.20 -8.80 15.90
CA ILE A 110 5.74 -9.57 14.79
C ILE A 110 6.25 -8.61 13.72
N GLN A 111 7.58 -8.53 13.56
CA GLN A 111 8.22 -7.62 12.58
C GLN A 111 7.66 -7.80 11.16
N ALA A 112 7.39 -9.04 10.76
CA ALA A 112 6.84 -9.34 9.43
C ALA A 112 5.41 -8.79 9.22
N GLU A 113 4.63 -8.59 10.28
CA GLU A 113 3.31 -7.96 10.22
C GLU A 113 3.43 -6.44 10.28
N ARG A 114 4.32 -5.91 11.13
CA ARG A 114 4.63 -4.47 11.20
C ARG A 114 5.00 -3.89 9.84
N ILE A 115 5.87 -4.58 9.09
CA ILE A 115 6.30 -4.14 7.75
C ILE A 115 5.09 -3.99 6.81
N LYS A 116 4.11 -4.90 6.86
CA LYS A 116 2.90 -4.80 6.02
C LYS A 116 2.10 -3.54 6.33
N MET A 117 1.93 -3.25 7.62
CA MET A 117 1.22 -2.06 8.10
C MET A 117 1.98 -0.78 7.73
N MET A 118 3.31 -0.75 7.89
CA MET A 118 4.15 0.37 7.46
C MET A 118 4.02 0.66 5.96
N THR A 119 4.11 -0.37 5.13
CA THR A 119 3.89 -0.22 3.69
C THR A 119 2.48 0.28 3.39
N ALA A 120 1.46 -0.13 4.13
CA ALA A 120 0.10 0.33 3.91
C ALA A 120 -0.12 1.79 4.34
N LEU A 121 0.43 2.23 5.48
CA LEU A 121 0.33 3.62 5.97
C LEU A 121 0.82 4.64 4.94
N GLY A 122 1.88 4.31 4.18
CA GLY A 122 2.39 5.17 3.12
C GLY A 122 1.59 5.13 1.80
N GLN A 123 0.57 4.28 1.66
CA GLN A 123 -0.29 4.24 0.47
C GLN A 123 -1.49 5.20 0.52
N VAL A 124 -1.75 5.86 1.66
CA VAL A 124 -2.87 6.80 1.83
C VAL A 124 -2.85 7.92 0.79
N GLN A 125 -4.01 8.32 0.27
CA GLN A 125 -4.15 9.40 -0.72
C GLN A 125 -4.53 10.73 -0.05
N ASP A 126 -3.77 11.11 0.98
CA ASP A 126 -3.97 12.34 1.76
C ASP A 126 -2.61 12.97 2.07
N GLU A 127 -2.41 14.21 1.64
CA GLU A 127 -1.14 14.90 1.77
C GLU A 127 -0.73 15.15 3.23
N ALA A 128 -1.68 15.54 4.09
CA ALA A 128 -1.39 15.82 5.49
C ALA A 128 -0.96 14.56 6.23
N LEU A 129 -1.62 13.43 5.95
CA LEU A 129 -1.25 12.11 6.48
C LEU A 129 0.12 11.65 5.97
N ILE A 130 0.43 11.85 4.70
CA ILE A 130 1.76 11.53 4.15
C ILE A 130 2.84 12.37 4.83
N GLN A 131 2.64 13.69 4.98
CA GLN A 131 3.58 14.56 5.67
C GLN A 131 3.76 14.15 7.14
N ARG A 132 2.66 13.81 7.83
CA ARG A 132 2.72 13.27 9.20
C ARG A 132 3.52 11.98 9.26
N TYR A 133 3.33 11.07 8.31
CA TYR A 133 4.06 9.80 8.29
C TYR A 133 5.56 10.00 8.06
N LEU A 134 5.94 10.93 7.18
CA LEU A 134 7.33 11.33 7.00
C LEU A 134 7.91 11.93 8.28
N ASN A 135 7.18 12.82 8.97
CA ASN A 135 7.62 13.36 10.27
C ASN A 135 7.82 12.26 11.32
N TYR A 136 6.92 11.26 11.38
CA TYR A 136 7.07 10.12 12.29
C TYR A 136 8.32 9.28 12.03
N SER A 137 8.88 9.29 10.82
CA SER A 137 10.16 8.62 10.55
C SER A 137 11.34 9.26 11.30
N PHE A 138 11.20 10.49 11.78
CA PHE A 138 12.21 11.19 12.58
C PHE A 138 12.01 11.05 14.09
N ASP A 139 10.90 10.41 14.51
CA ASP A 139 10.58 10.14 15.91
C ASP A 139 10.82 8.67 16.22
N GLU A 140 11.89 8.38 16.96
CA GLU A 140 12.29 7.01 17.30
C GLU A 140 11.30 6.29 18.22
N THR A 141 10.42 7.03 18.90
CA THR A 141 9.33 6.45 19.68
C THR A 141 8.21 5.91 18.80
N LYS A 142 8.17 6.30 17.52
CA LYS A 142 7.14 5.90 16.54
C LYS A 142 7.70 4.97 15.47
N ILE A 143 8.81 5.34 14.84
CA ILE A 143 9.46 4.58 13.77
C ILE A 143 10.91 4.35 14.17
N ARG A 144 11.35 3.09 14.16
CA ARG A 144 12.74 2.74 14.46
C ARG A 144 13.64 3.30 13.35
N GLY A 145 14.85 3.74 13.71
CA GLY A 145 15.81 4.31 12.76
C GLY A 145 16.08 3.44 11.52
N GLN A 146 16.18 2.11 11.71
CA GLN A 146 16.39 1.15 10.62
C GLN A 146 15.21 1.09 9.61
N ASP A 147 14.00 1.46 10.03
CA ASP A 147 12.77 1.35 9.24
C ASP A 147 12.43 2.67 8.50
N ILE A 148 13.22 3.73 8.68
CA ILE A 148 13.04 5.03 8.01
C ILE A 148 13.03 4.86 6.48
N THR A 149 13.95 4.07 5.95
CA THR A 149 14.05 3.83 4.50
C THR A 149 12.78 3.20 3.93
N MET A 150 12.08 2.36 4.71
CA MET A 150 10.79 1.78 4.32
C MET A 150 9.70 2.84 4.19
N VAL A 151 9.65 3.81 5.11
CA VAL A 151 8.71 4.93 5.06
C VAL A 151 8.89 5.70 3.75
N PHE A 152 10.12 6.14 3.47
CA PHE A 152 10.42 6.89 2.25
C PHE A 152 10.13 6.08 0.98
N THR A 153 10.56 4.81 0.93
CA THR A 153 10.35 3.94 -0.24
C THR A 153 8.85 3.78 -0.54
N THR A 154 8.04 3.63 0.50
CA THR A 154 6.58 3.48 0.36
C THR A 154 5.91 4.78 -0.09
N VAL A 155 6.32 5.92 0.47
CA VAL A 155 5.77 7.22 0.09
C VAL A 155 6.16 7.60 -1.33
N VAL A 156 7.39 7.34 -1.77
CA VAL A 156 7.84 7.66 -3.13
C VAL A 156 7.06 6.93 -4.22
N ILE A 157 6.62 5.69 -3.96
CA ILE A 157 5.80 4.93 -4.93
C ILE A 157 4.31 5.28 -4.89
N ASN A 158 3.88 6.04 -3.89
CA ASN A 158 2.54 6.61 -3.80
C ASN A 158 2.36 7.68 -4.90
N PRO A 159 1.28 7.64 -5.71
CA PRO A 159 1.02 8.66 -6.73
C PRO A 159 1.08 10.09 -6.24
N MET A 160 0.67 10.36 -4.99
CA MET A 160 0.76 11.69 -4.38
C MET A 160 2.07 11.94 -3.62
N GLY A 161 2.83 10.90 -3.29
CA GLY A 161 3.90 10.99 -2.30
C GLY A 161 5.28 11.36 -2.86
N LEU A 162 5.54 11.22 -4.16
CA LEU A 162 6.86 11.49 -4.74
C LEU A 162 7.33 12.94 -4.48
N GLU A 163 6.54 13.93 -4.86
CA GLU A 163 6.90 15.35 -4.69
C GLU A 163 6.93 15.77 -3.21
N ILE A 164 6.03 15.19 -2.40
CA ILE A 164 6.00 15.42 -0.95
C ILE A 164 7.29 14.89 -0.31
N ALA A 165 7.66 13.65 -0.59
CA ALA A 165 8.89 13.04 -0.09
C ALA A 165 10.14 13.77 -0.58
N TRP A 166 10.18 14.17 -1.85
CA TRP A 166 11.30 14.93 -2.41
C TRP A 166 11.49 16.28 -1.73
N THR A 167 10.39 17.02 -1.53
CA THR A 167 10.41 18.30 -0.82
C THR A 167 10.82 18.13 0.64
N PHE A 168 10.30 17.09 1.29
CA PHE A 168 10.64 16.74 2.66
C PHE A 168 12.14 16.42 2.81
N LEU A 169 12.71 15.59 1.92
CA LEU A 169 14.13 15.23 1.92
C LEU A 169 15.02 16.46 1.80
N ARG A 170 14.73 17.36 0.84
CA ARG A 170 15.51 18.59 0.64
C ARG A 170 15.46 19.50 1.86
N LYS A 171 14.29 19.65 2.49
CA LYS A 171 14.12 20.48 3.69
C LYS A 171 14.91 19.94 4.88
N ASN A 172 15.01 18.61 5.02
CA ASN A 172 15.61 17.96 6.18
C ASN A 172 16.99 17.33 5.89
N TRP A 173 17.61 17.67 4.75
CA TRP A 173 18.82 17.00 4.26
C TRP A 173 19.95 16.92 5.29
N LYS A 174 20.24 18.04 5.97
CA LYS A 174 21.29 18.11 7.01
C LYS A 174 21.05 17.11 8.13
N TYR A 175 19.83 17.05 8.64
CA TYR A 175 19.48 16.11 9.71
C TYR A 175 19.64 14.65 9.23
N ILE A 176 19.26 14.35 7.98
CA ILE A 176 19.31 12.98 7.45
C ILE A 176 20.75 12.48 7.26
N ILE A 177 21.68 13.35 6.86
CA ILE A 177 23.08 12.96 6.66
C ILE A 177 23.86 12.84 7.98
N ASP A 178 23.40 13.52 9.03
CA ASP A 178 24.05 13.54 10.35
C ASP A 178 23.60 12.38 11.25
N LYS A 179 22.60 11.59 10.83
CA LYS A 179 21.99 10.48 11.58
C LYS A 179 22.38 9.13 10.99
#